data_AF-X8DED1-F1
#
_entry.id   AF-X8DED1-F1
#
_cell.length_a   1.000
_cell.length_b   1.000
_cell.length_c   1.000
_cell.angle_alpha   90.00
_cell.angle_beta   90.00
_cell.angle_gamma   90.00
#
_symmetry.space_group_name_H-M   'P 1'
#
loop_
_entity.id
_entity.type
_entity.pdbx_description
1 polymer ?
#
loop_
_entity_poly.entity_id
_entity_poly.type
_entity_poly.pdbx_seq_one_letter_code
_entity_poly.pdbx_strand_id
1 'polypeptide(L)'
;MTNDNKLLYNYPGALGGKTGYTDDAQQTFVGAAERDGRRLVVTMLRGTRLPIAPWEQAAHLLDYGFSTPRDASIGKLVDPDPSLLTKPHADDTPSAQAAGLPAEAINSVPVRVGVTIIGAMIVFGLILAARSLNRRQA
;
A
#
# COMPACT_ATOMS: atom_id res chain seq x y z
N MET A 1 -12.65 -3.60 1.85
CA MET A 1 -12.21 -2.19 1.91
C MET A 1 -10.70 -2.18 1.79
N THR A 2 -10.13 -1.39 0.89
CA THR A 2 -8.67 -1.33 0.63
C THR A 2 -8.17 0.09 0.79
N ASN A 3 -6.89 0.28 1.11
CA ASN A 3 -6.30 1.61 1.15
C ASN A 3 -5.97 2.06 -0.28
N ASP A 4 -6.30 3.30 -0.63
CA ASP A 4 -6.05 3.86 -1.96
C ASP A 4 -4.64 4.47 -2.11
N ASN A 5 -3.93 4.67 -1.01
CA ASN A 5 -2.61 5.27 -1.03
C ASN A 5 -1.58 4.31 -1.64
N LYS A 6 -1.20 4.58 -2.89
CA LYS A 6 -0.21 3.80 -3.63
C LYS A 6 1.21 3.89 -3.04
N LEU A 7 1.56 4.95 -2.31
CA LEU A 7 2.85 5.04 -1.62
C LEU A 7 3.03 3.87 -0.64
N LEU A 8 1.97 3.52 0.11
CA LEU A 8 1.99 2.46 1.11
C LEU A 8 2.40 1.10 0.55
N TYR A 9 2.06 0.83 -0.71
CA TYR A 9 2.30 -0.46 -1.35
C TYR A 9 3.57 -0.52 -2.20
N ASN A 10 4.05 0.64 -2.68
CA ASN A 10 5.08 0.71 -3.71
C ASN A 10 6.38 1.37 -3.23
N TYR A 11 6.40 1.99 -2.05
CA TYR A 11 7.59 2.68 -1.53
C TYR A 11 8.12 1.99 -0.27
N PRO A 12 9.34 1.42 -0.29
CA PRO A 12 9.92 0.74 0.86
C PRO A 12 9.99 1.62 2.10
N GLY A 13 9.53 1.09 3.23
CA GLY A 13 9.46 1.82 4.49
C GLY A 13 8.29 2.80 4.59
N ALA A 14 7.37 2.84 3.63
CA ALA A 14 6.20 3.71 3.71
C ALA A 14 5.35 3.40 4.96
N LEU A 15 5.05 4.45 5.73
CA LEU A 15 4.15 4.42 6.89
C LEU A 15 2.70 4.74 6.48
N GLY A 16 2.49 5.09 5.21
CA GLY A 16 1.20 5.47 4.65
C GLY A 16 1.12 6.96 4.34
N GLY A 17 -0.09 7.51 4.42
CA GLY A 17 -0.39 8.88 4.02
C GLY A 17 -1.81 9.06 3.48
N LYS A 18 -2.12 10.26 3.00
CA LYS A 18 -3.45 10.64 2.54
C LYS A 18 -3.39 11.38 1.21
N THR A 19 -4.28 10.96 0.30
CA THR A 19 -4.56 11.63 -0.97
C THR A 19 -5.70 12.62 -0.82
N GLY A 20 -5.70 13.69 -1.61
CA GLY A 20 -6.79 14.66 -1.71
C GLY A 20 -6.86 15.33 -3.08
N TYR A 21 -8.07 15.70 -3.51
CA TYR A 21 -8.30 16.49 -4.70
C TYR A 21 -9.59 17.29 -4.56
N THR A 22 -9.53 18.57 -4.93
CA THR A 22 -10.68 19.41 -5.29
C THR A 22 -10.27 20.29 -6.47
N ASP A 23 -11.22 20.91 -7.15
CA ASP A 23 -10.90 21.81 -8.27
C ASP A 23 -10.08 23.03 -7.79
N ASP A 24 -10.39 23.56 -6.60
CA ASP A 24 -9.66 24.69 -6.01
C ASP A 24 -8.29 24.30 -5.44
N ALA A 25 -8.17 23.13 -4.80
CA ALA A 25 -6.93 22.69 -4.17
C ALA A 25 -5.98 21.97 -5.13
N GLN A 26 -6.50 21.50 -6.27
CA GLN A 26 -5.84 20.56 -7.18
C GLN A 26 -5.35 19.31 -6.43
N GLN A 27 -4.26 18.65 -6.87
CA GLN A 27 -3.75 17.47 -6.16
C GLN A 27 -3.08 17.88 -4.84
N THR A 28 -3.51 17.26 -3.74
CA THR A 28 -2.84 17.34 -2.45
C THR A 28 -2.44 15.95 -1.97
N PHE A 29 -1.32 15.87 -1.27
CA PHE A 29 -0.80 14.60 -0.79
C PHE A 29 0.03 14.80 0.48
N VAL A 30 -0.19 13.94 1.47
CA VAL A 30 0.72 13.78 2.60
C VAL A 30 1.18 12.35 2.64
N GLY A 31 2.49 12.11 2.75
CA GLY A 31 3.06 10.77 2.84
C GLY A 31 4.20 10.71 3.83
N ALA A 32 4.43 9.54 4.42
CA ALA A 32 5.52 9.32 5.36
C ALA A 32 6.22 7.98 5.08
N ALA A 33 7.52 7.95 5.38
CA ALA A 33 8.31 6.73 5.31
C ALA A 33 9.40 6.72 6.39
N GLU A 34 9.84 5.52 6.75
CA GLU A 34 10.93 5.27 7.68
C GLU A 34 12.02 4.43 7.02
N ARG A 35 13.28 4.83 7.18
CA ARG A 35 14.47 4.05 6.82
C ARG A 35 15.52 4.20 7.91
N ASP A 36 16.02 3.09 8.44
CA ASP A 36 17.07 3.07 9.48
C ASP A 36 16.76 4.02 10.66
N GLY A 37 15.54 3.95 11.18
CA GLY A 37 15.05 4.78 12.29
C GLY A 37 14.86 6.28 11.97
N ARG A 38 15.13 6.73 10.74
CA ARG A 38 14.83 8.10 10.28
C ARG A 38 13.43 8.11 9.68
N ARG A 39 12.52 8.87 10.28
CA ARG A 39 11.18 9.13 9.75
C ARG A 39 11.13 10.45 9.02
N LEU A 40 10.63 10.45 7.79
CA LEU A 40 10.39 11.63 6.99
C LEU A 40 8.92 11.72 6.60
N VAL A 41 8.41 12.95 6.53
CA VAL A 41 7.05 13.28 6.08
C VAL A 41 7.16 14.29 4.95
N VAL A 42 6.38 14.10 3.89
CA VAL A 42 6.24 15.03 2.78
C VAL A 42 4.80 15.51 2.67
N THR A 43 4.62 16.81 2.48
CA THR A 43 3.33 17.45 2.23
C THR A 43 3.40 18.21 0.91
N MET A 44 2.50 17.88 0.00
CA MET A 44 2.38 18.52 -1.30
C MET A 44 1.00 19.16 -1.43
N LEU A 45 0.97 20.40 -1.89
CA LEU A 45 -0.24 21.18 -2.10
C LEU A 45 -0.26 21.72 -3.53
N ARG A 46 -1.45 21.86 -4.11
CA ARG A 46 -1.66 22.44 -5.45
C ARG A 46 -0.76 21.81 -6.52
N GLY A 47 -0.68 20.49 -6.50
CA GLY A 47 0.08 19.70 -7.47
C GLY A 47 -0.75 19.30 -8.68
N THR A 48 -0.08 18.65 -9.64
CA THR A 48 -0.71 18.01 -10.80
C THR A 48 -0.41 16.51 -10.81
N ARG A 49 -1.06 15.77 -11.72
CA ARG A 49 -0.77 14.33 -11.94
C ARG A 49 0.26 14.09 -13.05
N LEU A 50 0.92 15.14 -13.52
CA LEU A 50 1.86 15.10 -14.64
C LEU A 50 3.24 15.65 -14.19
N PRO A 51 4.34 15.11 -14.74
CA PRO A 51 4.40 13.98 -15.67
C PRO A 51 4.16 12.61 -14.99
N ILE A 52 4.19 12.57 -13.66
CA ILE A 52 4.08 11.37 -12.83
C ILE A 52 3.02 11.57 -11.74
N ALA A 53 2.51 10.48 -11.17
CA ALA A 53 1.44 10.54 -10.18
C ALA A 53 1.91 11.22 -8.87
N PRO A 54 1.00 11.83 -8.09
CA PRO A 54 1.40 12.52 -6.84
C PRO A 54 2.13 11.61 -5.83
N TRP A 55 1.77 10.33 -5.75
CA TRP A 55 2.48 9.41 -4.86
C TRP A 55 3.93 9.13 -5.31
N GLU A 56 4.21 9.16 -6.62
CA GLU A 56 5.56 9.04 -7.19
C GLU A 56 6.35 10.33 -6.93
N GLN A 57 5.72 11.50 -7.12
CA GLN A 57 6.35 12.78 -6.76
C GLN A 57 6.76 12.80 -5.27
N ALA A 58 5.87 12.32 -4.39
CA ALA A 58 6.17 12.17 -2.98
C ALA A 58 7.31 11.16 -2.70
N ALA A 59 7.35 10.04 -3.41
CA ALA A 59 8.45 9.07 -3.33
C ALA A 59 9.80 9.72 -3.70
N HIS A 60 9.86 10.49 -4.79
CA HIS A 60 11.07 11.20 -5.19
C HIS A 60 11.53 12.23 -4.15
N LEU A 61 10.59 12.96 -3.54
CA LEU A 61 10.91 13.91 -2.46
C LEU A 61 11.40 13.21 -1.20
N LEU A 62 10.82 12.06 -0.86
CA LEU A 62 11.29 11.24 0.26
C LEU A 62 12.69 10.68 -0.04
N ASP A 63 12.95 10.18 -1.24
CA ASP A 63 14.28 9.70 -1.65
C ASP A 63 15.32 10.82 -1.57
N TYR A 64 14.98 12.01 -2.06
CA TYR A 64 15.82 13.20 -1.89
C TYR A 64 16.10 13.48 -0.41
N GLY A 65 15.06 13.50 0.44
CA GLY A 65 15.21 13.72 1.87
C GLY A 65 16.07 12.66 2.57
N PHE A 66 15.95 11.38 2.18
CA PHE A 66 16.80 10.31 2.70
C PHE A 66 18.25 10.41 2.23
N SER A 67 18.49 10.98 1.04
CA SER A 67 19.84 11.21 0.51
C SER A 67 20.58 12.37 1.19
N THR A 68 19.87 13.25 1.91
CA THR A 68 20.52 14.34 2.65
C THR A 68 21.17 13.86 3.94
N PRO A 69 22.22 14.54 4.45
CA PRO A 69 22.70 14.36 5.81
C PRO A 69 21.56 14.47 6.83
N ARG A 70 21.65 13.71 7.94
CA ARG A 70 20.59 13.66 8.96
C ARG A 70 20.43 14.97 9.74
N ASP A 71 21.50 15.75 9.81
CA ASP A 71 21.59 17.06 10.46
C ASP A 71 21.28 18.23 9.49
N ALA A 72 21.12 17.96 8.20
CA ALA A 72 20.73 18.98 7.23
C ALA A 72 19.30 19.47 7.51
N SER A 73 19.16 20.77 7.78
CA SER A 73 17.88 21.41 8.05
C SER A 73 17.89 22.88 7.60
N ILE A 74 16.73 23.34 7.14
CA ILE A 74 16.48 24.75 6.80
C ILE A 74 15.53 25.45 7.80
N GLY A 75 15.10 24.73 8.84
CA GLY A 75 14.12 25.21 9.82
C GLY A 75 13.53 24.07 10.65
N LYS A 76 12.76 24.41 11.69
CA LYS A 76 12.11 23.42 12.57
C LYS A 76 10.60 23.63 12.54
N LEU A 77 9.84 22.54 12.42
CA LEU A 77 8.42 22.59 12.71
C LEU A 77 8.24 22.89 14.20
N VAL A 78 7.34 23.81 14.53
CA VAL A 78 7.09 24.20 15.92
C VAL A 78 6.60 23.01 16.74
N ASP A 79 7.01 22.97 18.00
CA ASP A 79 6.54 21.94 18.91
C ASP A 79 5.02 22.12 19.15
N PRO A 80 4.25 21.02 19.24
CA PRO A 80 2.82 21.10 19.50
C PRO A 80 2.56 21.69 20.90
N ASP A 81 1.35 22.19 21.10
CA ASP A 81 0.90 22.60 22.44
C ASP A 81 1.06 21.42 23.42
N PRO A 82 1.68 21.61 24.60
CA PRO A 82 1.89 20.54 25.58
C PRO A 82 0.61 19.82 26.01
N SER A 83 -0.56 20.47 25.93
CA SER A 83 -1.86 19.85 26.22
C SER A 83 -2.26 18.77 25.22
N LEU A 84 -1.67 18.77 24.02
CA LEU A 84 -1.90 17.75 22.98
C LEU A 84 -0.99 16.53 23.13
N LEU A 85 -0.02 16.57 24.04
CA LEU A 85 0.87 15.44 24.30
C LEU A 85 0.15 14.46 25.23
N THR A 86 -0.20 13.29 24.71
CA THR A 86 -0.76 12.21 25.52
C THR A 86 0.26 11.79 26.58
N LYS A 87 -0.12 11.90 27.87
CA LYS A 87 0.64 11.29 28.96
C LYS A 87 0.70 9.78 28.73
N PRO A 88 1.86 9.11 28.92
CA PRO A 88 1.93 7.66 28.86
C PRO A 88 0.84 7.05 29.75
N HIS A 89 -0.04 6.24 29.17
CA HIS A 89 -1.00 5.46 29.95
C HIS A 89 -0.22 4.34 30.65
N ALA A 90 -0.36 4.22 31.96
CA ALA A 90 0.32 3.18 32.75
C ALA A 90 -0.24 1.75 32.50
N ASP A 91 -1.25 1.62 31.63
CA ASP A 91 -1.97 0.36 31.39
C ASP A 91 -1.44 -0.46 30.19
N ASP A 92 -0.35 -0.05 29.55
CA ASP A 92 0.37 -0.88 28.56
C ASP A 92 1.17 -2.01 29.24
N THR A 93 0.60 -2.65 30.27
CA THR A 93 1.03 -3.99 30.67
C THR A 93 0.48 -4.96 29.62
N PRO A 94 1.31 -5.73 28.91
CA PRO A 94 0.81 -6.71 27.95
C PRO A 94 -0.10 -7.71 28.67
N SER A 95 -1.41 -7.63 28.45
CA SER A 95 -2.34 -8.66 28.92
C SER A 95 -2.02 -9.94 28.16
N ALA A 96 -1.33 -10.85 28.83
CA ALA A 96 -1.07 -12.21 28.39
C ALA A 96 -2.34 -13.07 28.50
N GLN A 97 -3.41 -12.68 27.80
CA GLN A 97 -4.61 -13.49 27.63
C GLN A 97 -5.06 -13.50 26.16
N ALA A 98 -4.20 -14.05 25.29
CA ALA A 98 -4.68 -14.75 24.11
C ALA A 98 -4.88 -16.22 24.50
N ALA A 99 -6.07 -16.53 25.01
CA ALA A 99 -6.52 -17.91 25.14
C ALA A 99 -6.48 -18.55 23.75
N GLY A 100 -5.75 -19.66 23.63
CA GLY A 100 -5.60 -20.40 22.37
C GLY A 100 -6.96 -20.84 21.83
N LEU A 101 -7.32 -20.31 20.66
CA LEU A 101 -8.35 -20.89 19.81
C LEU A 101 -7.72 -22.11 19.11
N PRO A 102 -8.38 -23.29 19.08
CA PRO A 102 -7.84 -24.42 18.35
C PRO A 102 -7.82 -24.10 16.85
N ALA A 103 -6.68 -24.38 16.23
CA ALA A 103 -6.48 -24.24 14.79
C ALA A 103 -7.29 -25.31 14.04
N GLU A 104 -8.54 -25.00 13.68
CA GLU A 104 -9.18 -25.73 12.59
C GLU A 104 -8.52 -25.27 11.27
N ALA A 105 -7.67 -26.13 10.74
CA ALA A 105 -7.03 -25.96 9.46
C ALA A 105 -8.09 -25.86 8.36
N ILE A 106 -8.26 -24.66 7.81
CA ILE A 106 -9.07 -24.44 6.61
C ILE A 106 -8.34 -25.09 5.42
N ASN A 107 -8.66 -26.35 5.15
CA ASN A 107 -8.14 -27.11 4.01
C ASN A 107 -8.60 -26.47 2.68
N SER A 108 -7.74 -25.65 2.08
CA SER A 108 -7.96 -24.93 0.79
C SER A 108 -7.65 -25.78 -0.46
N VAL A 109 -7.37 -27.07 -0.27
CA VAL A 109 -7.05 -28.04 -1.34
C VAL A 109 -8.22 -28.32 -2.29
N PRO A 110 -9.50 -28.45 -1.84
CA PRO A 110 -10.61 -28.76 -2.75
C PRO A 110 -10.88 -27.65 -3.77
N VAL A 111 -10.72 -26.38 -3.35
CA VAL A 111 -11.01 -25.21 -4.19
C VAL A 111 -9.96 -25.03 -5.29
N ARG A 112 -8.66 -25.21 -4.97
CA ARG A 112 -7.58 -25.11 -5.98
C ARG A 112 -7.68 -26.24 -7.01
N VAL A 113 -8.00 -27.45 -6.60
CA VAL A 113 -8.19 -28.60 -7.53
C VAL A 113 -9.40 -28.38 -8.44
N GLY A 114 -10.52 -27.87 -7.90
CA GLY A 114 -11.71 -27.56 -8.69
C GLY A 114 -11.45 -26.52 -9.79
N VAL A 115 -10.74 -25.43 -9.46
CA VAL A 115 -10.39 -24.38 -10.44
C VAL A 115 -9.47 -24.92 -11.54
N THR A 116 -8.51 -25.78 -11.21
CA THR A 116 -7.61 -26.36 -12.23
C THR A 116 -8.32 -27.32 -13.18
N ILE A 117 -9.26 -28.12 -12.69
CA ILE A 117 -9.99 -29.10 -13.52
C ILE A 117 -10.96 -28.37 -14.45
N ILE A 118 -11.70 -27.38 -13.95
CA ILE A 118 -12.65 -26.60 -14.75
C ILE A 118 -11.89 -25.80 -15.82
N GLY A 119 -10.77 -25.18 -15.47
CA GLY A 119 -9.92 -24.46 -16.42
C GLY A 119 -9.39 -25.38 -17.53
N ALA A 120 -8.90 -26.58 -17.19
CA ALA A 120 -8.39 -27.55 -18.17
C ALA A 120 -9.49 -28.05 -19.12
N MET A 121 -10.70 -28.31 -18.62
CA MET A 121 -11.85 -28.74 -19.43
C MET A 121 -12.27 -27.68 -20.46
N ILE A 122 -12.29 -26.40 -20.06
CA ILE A 122 -12.63 -25.30 -20.96
C ILE A 122 -11.60 -25.18 -22.08
N VAL A 123 -10.30 -25.19 -21.74
CA VAL A 123 -9.21 -25.09 -22.72
C VAL A 123 -9.25 -26.28 -23.69
N PHE A 124 -9.45 -27.50 -23.18
CA PHE A 124 -9.54 -28.69 -24.02
C PHE A 124 -10.76 -28.66 -24.95
N GLY A 125 -11.93 -28.21 -24.46
CA GLY A 125 -13.12 -28.02 -25.28
C GLY A 125 -12.93 -27.02 -26.42
N LEU A 126 -12.26 -25.88 -26.14
CA LEU A 126 -11.94 -24.88 -27.15
C LEU A 126 -10.98 -25.42 -28.23
N ILE A 127 -9.97 -26.21 -27.84
CA ILE A 127 -9.04 -26.85 -28.77
C ILE A 127 -9.75 -27.86 -29.68
N LEU A 128 -10.67 -28.66 -29.13
CA LEU A 128 -11.46 -29.62 -29.91
C LEU A 128 -12.44 -28.92 -30.86
N ALA A 129 -13.12 -27.86 -30.39
CA ALA A 129 -13.99 -27.04 -31.22
C ALA A 129 -13.23 -26.44 -32.40
N ALA A 130 -12.08 -25.82 -32.15
CA ALA A 130 -11.21 -25.25 -33.18
C ALA A 130 -10.74 -26.31 -34.19
N ARG A 131 -10.33 -27.50 -33.71
CA ARG A 131 -9.93 -28.62 -34.60
C ARG A 131 -11.10 -29.16 -35.43
N SER A 132 -12.31 -29.20 -34.87
CA SER A 132 -13.50 -29.68 -35.58
C SER A 132 -13.96 -28.74 -36.68
N LEU A 133 -13.85 -27.41 -36.45
CA LEU A 133 -14.14 -26.41 -37.47
C LEU A 133 -13.11 -26.48 -38.60
N ASN A 134 -11.83 -26.65 -38.28
CA ASN A 134 -10.76 -26.72 -39.27
C ASN A 134 -10.82 -28.00 -40.15
N ARG A 135 -11.43 -29.07 -39.65
CA ARG A 135 -11.66 -30.32 -40.40
C ARG A 135 -12.89 -30.31 -41.30
N ARG A 136 -13.80 -29.34 -41.12
CA ARG A 136 -15.01 -29.18 -41.96
C ARG A 136 -14.78 -28.27 -43.16
N GLN A 137 -13.63 -27.60 -43.21
CA GLN A 137 -13.24 -26.67 -44.28
C GLN A 137 -12.21 -27.28 -45.26
N ALA A 138 -11.89 -28.57 -45.11
CA ALA A 138 -11.10 -29.38 -46.04
C ALA A 138 -11.98 -30.48 -46.62
#